data_AF-A0A7C7FV71-F1
#
_entry.id   AF-A0A7C7FV71-F1
#
_cell.length_a   1.000
_cell.length_b   1.000
_cell.length_c   1.000
_cell.angle_alpha   90.00
_cell.angle_beta   90.00
_cell.angle_gamma   90.00
#
_symmetry.space_group_name_H-M   'P 1'
#
loop_
_entity.id
_entity.type
_entity.pdbx_description
1 polymer ?
#
loop_
_entity_poly.entity_id
_entity_poly.type
_entity_poly.pdbx_seq_one_letter_code
_entity_poly.pdbx_strand_id
1 'polypeptide(L)' 'NPIPANFTDPGTLAQLQETFVFWRVAKGGPGLPREGFPWASAMPPWEQHLTTEEIWKVILFEYWHTKYPPRTWGEE' A
#
# COMPACT_ATOMS: atom_id res chain seq x y z
N ASN A 1 15.43 10.46 3.46
CA ASN A 1 14.02 10.03 3.58
C ASN A 1 13.47 9.74 2.19
N PRO A 2 12.90 8.55 1.94
CA PRO A 2 12.29 8.22 0.66
C PRO A 2 11.08 9.10 0.40
N ILE A 3 10.80 9.41 -0.87
CA ILE A 3 9.63 10.19 -1.29
C ILE A 3 8.38 9.32 -1.06
N PRO A 4 7.25 9.89 -0.60
CA PRO A 4 5.98 9.16 -0.58
C PRO A 4 5.64 8.57 -1.96
N ALA A 5 4.98 7.42 -1.97
CA ALA A 5 4.54 6.80 -3.22
C ALA A 5 3.52 7.70 -3.93
N ASN A 6 3.60 7.77 -5.27
CA ASN A 6 2.63 8.48 -6.08
C ASN A 6 1.53 7.53 -6.56
N PHE A 7 0.40 7.48 -5.86
CA PHE A 7 -0.70 6.57 -6.21
C PHE A 7 -1.48 6.94 -7.46
N THR A 8 -1.28 8.14 -8.03
CA THR A 8 -1.86 8.51 -9.32
C THR A 8 -1.06 7.97 -10.50
N ASP A 9 0.11 7.37 -10.27
CA ASP A 9 0.90 6.71 -11.31
C ASP A 9 0.41 5.26 -11.49
N PRO A 10 0.01 4.84 -12.71
CA PRO A 10 -0.48 3.48 -12.98
C PRO A 10 0.57 2.39 -12.70
N GLY A 11 1.85 2.74 -12.57
CA GLY A 11 2.94 1.85 -12.18
C GLY A 11 3.00 1.54 -10.67
N THR A 12 2.07 2.06 -9.86
CA THR A 12 2.06 1.88 -8.40
C THR A 12 0.91 0.99 -7.93
N LEU A 13 -0.17 1.56 -7.38
CA LEU A 13 -1.27 0.86 -6.72
C LEU A 13 -1.91 -0.20 -7.63
N ALA A 14 -2.10 0.11 -8.91
CA ALA A 14 -2.71 -0.77 -9.89
C ALA A 14 -1.87 -2.04 -10.22
N GLN A 15 -0.57 -2.03 -9.92
CA GLN A 15 0.32 -3.18 -10.19
C GLN A 15 0.44 -4.15 -9.01
N LEU A 16 -0.08 -3.77 -7.84
CA LEU A 16 0.15 -4.48 -6.59
C LEU A 16 -1.07 -5.32 -6.19
N GLN A 17 -0.82 -6.50 -5.63
CA GLN A 17 -1.88 -7.33 -5.05
C GLN A 17 -2.43 -6.67 -3.78
N GLU A 18 -3.73 -6.78 -3.54
CA GLU A 18 -4.40 -6.15 -2.39
C GLU A 18 -3.80 -6.59 -1.04
N THR A 19 -3.41 -7.85 -0.91
CA THR A 19 -2.74 -8.37 0.29
C THR A 19 -1.39 -7.70 0.54
N PHE A 20 -0.63 -7.43 -0.53
CA PHE A 20 0.62 -6.68 -0.45
C PHE A 20 0.35 -5.21 -0.09
N VAL A 21 -0.65 -4.56 -0.69
CA VAL A 21 -1.04 -3.19 -0.36
C VAL A 21 -1.44 -3.09 1.11
N PHE A 22 -2.27 -4.02 1.60
CA PHE A 22 -2.67 -4.10 3.00
C PHE A 22 -1.46 -4.25 3.92
N TRP A 23 -0.59 -5.23 3.64
CA TRP A 23 0.64 -5.44 4.41
C TRP A 23 1.52 -4.19 4.41
N ARG A 24 1.65 -3.51 3.27
CA ARG A 24 2.47 -2.31 3.11
C ARG A 24 1.95 -1.16 3.95
N VAL A 25 0.63 -0.91 3.94
CA VAL A 25 0.00 0.14 4.75
C VAL A 25 0.08 -0.19 6.23
N ALA A 26 -0.21 -1.44 6.60
CA ALA A 26 -0.17 -1.89 7.99
C ALA A 26 1.24 -1.74 8.60
N LYS A 27 2.26 -2.28 7.92
CA LYS A 27 3.64 -2.31 8.44
C LYS A 27 4.43 -1.03 8.23
N GLY A 28 4.13 -0.26 7.19
CA GLY A 28 4.95 0.91 6.84
C GLY A 28 6.41 0.54 6.54
N GLY A 29 7.33 1.49 6.72
CA GLY A 29 8.78 1.30 6.57
C GLY A 29 9.56 1.02 7.88
N PRO A 30 9.31 1.75 8.99
CA PRO A 30 10.08 1.60 10.22
C PRO A 30 10.01 0.20 10.84
N GLY A 31 11.18 -0.36 11.20
CA GLY A 31 11.25 -1.63 11.95
C GLY A 31 11.13 -2.91 11.10
N LEU A 32 10.95 -2.79 9.79
CA LEU A 32 10.99 -3.96 8.91
C LEU A 32 12.41 -4.50 8.72
N PRO A 33 12.59 -5.83 8.68
CA PRO A 33 13.88 -6.44 8.36
C PRO A 33 14.31 -6.09 6.92
N ARG A 34 15.61 -6.19 6.62
CA ARG A 34 16.15 -5.81 5.29
C ARG A 34 15.54 -6.62 4.14
N GLU A 35 15.07 -7.82 4.43
CA GLU A 35 14.39 -8.72 3.50
C GLU A 35 12.97 -8.25 3.13
N GLY A 36 12.38 -7.34 3.92
CA GLY A 36 11.06 -6.75 3.71
C GLY A 36 11.04 -5.67 2.62
N PHE A 37 11.61 -5.97 1.44
CA PHE A 37 11.69 -5.04 0.33
C PHE A 37 10.30 -4.53 -0.08
N PRO A 38 10.12 -3.20 -0.29
CA PRO A 38 11.06 -2.11 -0.03
C PRO A 38 11.03 -1.66 1.44
N TRP A 39 12.16 -1.69 2.17
CA TRP A 39 12.23 -1.19 3.56
C TRP A 39 12.21 0.35 3.61
N ALA A 40 12.73 1.00 2.57
CA ALA A 40 12.79 2.45 2.45
C ALA A 40 11.45 3.01 2.00
N SER A 41 10.51 3.19 2.92
CA SER A 41 9.36 4.05 2.68
C SER A 41 9.10 4.98 3.87
N ALA A 42 8.58 6.17 3.56
CA ALA A 42 8.24 7.19 4.55
C ALA A 42 6.89 6.90 5.23
N MET A 43 6.26 5.78 4.87
CA MET A 43 4.96 5.37 5.39
C MET A 43 5.11 4.90 6.85
N PRO A 44 4.36 5.48 7.80
CA PRO A 44 4.30 5.01 9.17
C PRO A 44 3.70 3.60 9.28
N PRO A 45 3.95 2.87 10.38
CA PRO A 45 3.28 1.60 10.67
C PRO A 45 1.83 1.86 11.11
N TRP A 46 0.91 2.01 10.14
CA TRP A 46 -0.47 2.41 10.43
C TRP A 46 -1.26 1.43 11.28
N GLU A 47 -0.84 0.16 11.39
CA GLU A 47 -1.46 -0.81 12.30
C GLU A 47 -1.38 -0.41 13.79
N GLN A 48 -0.52 0.56 14.13
CA GLN A 48 -0.43 1.11 15.49
C GLN A 48 -1.43 2.25 15.74
N HIS A 49 -2.11 2.72 14.69
CA HIS A 49 -2.98 3.90 14.72
C HIS A 49 -4.39 3.63 14.21
N LEU A 50 -4.54 2.64 13.33
CA LEU A 50 -5.78 2.30 12.64
C LEU A 50 -6.11 0.83 12.87
N THR A 51 -7.41 0.55 12.99
CA THR A 51 -7.92 -0.82 12.93
C THR A 51 -7.79 -1.40 11.52
N THR A 52 -7.85 -2.74 11.41
CA THR A 52 -7.88 -3.44 10.12
C THR A 52 -8.97 -2.90 9.18
N GLU A 53 -10.15 -2.58 9.71
CA GLU A 53 -11.27 -2.05 8.91
C GLU A 53 -10.97 -0.65 8.39
N GLU A 54 -10.37 0.22 9.20
CA GLU A 54 -9.98 1.57 8.79
C GLU A 54 -8.86 1.55 7.73
N ILE A 55 -7.91 0.62 7.85
CA ILE A 55 -6.88 0.40 6.83
C ILE A 55 -7.53 0.02 5.50
N TRP A 56 -8.50 -0.90 5.50
CA TRP A 56 -9.24 -1.25 4.28
C TRP A 56 -10.03 -0.08 3.70
N LYS A 57 -10.66 0.74 4.55
CA LYS A 57 -11.36 1.96 4.10
C LYS A 57 -10.42 2.93 3.38
N VAL A 58 -9.21 3.13 3.90
CA VAL A 58 -8.19 3.98 3.26
C VAL A 58 -7.77 3.38 1.91
N ILE A 59 -7.48 2.08 1.85
CA ILE A 59 -7.07 1.41 0.61
C ILE A 59 -8.17 1.51 -0.47
N LEU A 60 -9.42 1.24 -0.09
CA LEU A 60 -10.56 1.34 -1.01
C LEU A 60 -10.79 2.79 -1.46
N PHE A 61 -10.60 3.77 -0.57
CA PHE A 61 -10.64 5.18 -0.93
C PHE A 61 -9.57 5.52 -1.96
N GLU A 62 -8.32 5.04 -1.81
CA GLU A 62 -7.25 5.31 -2.77
C GLU A 62 -7.57 4.76 -4.16
N TYR A 63 -8.07 3.52 -4.26
CA TYR A 63 -8.55 2.97 -5.54
C TYR A 63 -9.67 3.81 -6.15
N TRP A 64 -10.68 4.17 -5.35
CA TRP A 64 -11.80 5.00 -5.81
C TRP A 64 -11.35 6.41 -6.24
N HIS A 65 -10.40 7.00 -5.52
CA HIS A 65 -9.89 8.35 -5.76
C HIS A 65 -9.05 8.40 -7.05
N THR A 66 -8.13 7.45 -7.20
CA THR A 66 -7.21 7.34 -8.35
C THR A 66 -7.85 6.75 -9.60
N LYS A 67 -9.06 6.20 -9.48
CA LYS A 67 -9.79 5.50 -10.56
C LYS A 67 -9.10 4.24 -11.07
N TYR A 68 -8.15 3.70 -10.31
CA TYR A 68 -7.56 2.41 -10.60
C TYR A 68 -8.36 1.29 -9.95
N PRO A 69 -8.63 0.18 -10.67
CA PRO A 69 -9.14 -1.02 -10.04
C PRO A 69 -8.01 -1.75 -9.27
N PRO A 70 -8.35 -2.53 -8.24
CA PRO A 70 -7.40 -3.47 -7.65
C PRO A 70 -6.87 -4.45 -8.69
N ARG A 71 -5.60 -4.86 -8.52
CA ARG A 71 -5.05 -5.92 -9.36
C ARG A 71 -5.79 -7.22 -9.11
N THR A 72 -6.50 -7.70 -10.11
CA THR A 72 -7.12 -9.03 -10.13
C THR A 72 -6.13 -10.08 -10.62
N TRP A 73 -6.48 -11.35 -10.42
CA TRP A 73 -5.74 -12.47 -11.01
C TRP A 73 -6.06 -12.58 -12.51
N GLY A 74 -5.22 -11.96 -13.35
CA GLY A 74 -5.10 -12.24 -14.79
C GLY A 74 -6.06 -11.49 -15.73
N GLU A 75 -5.47 -10.83 -16.73
CA GLU A 75 -5.66 -11.26 -18.12
C GLU A 75 -4.25 -11.64 -18.63
N GLU A 76 -4.17 -12.74 -19.38
CA GLU A 76 -2.97 -13.16 -20.11
C GLU A 76 -2.78 -12.30 -21.36
#